data_AF-A0A523RK72-F1
#
_entry.id   AF-A0A523RK72-F1
#
_cell.length_a   1.000
_cell.length_b   1.000
_cell.length_c   1.000
_cell.angle_alpha   90.00
_cell.angle_beta   90.00
_cell.angle_gamma   90.00
#
_symmetry.space_group_name_H-M   'P 1'
#
loop_
_entity.id
_entity.type
_entity.pdbx_description
1 polymer ?
#
loop_
_entity_poly.entity_id
_entity_poly.type
_entity_poly.pdbx_seq_one_letter_code
_entity_poly.pdbx_strand_id
1 'polypeptide(L)'
;MNYIDSKALEVKKQIEKDINTMTVEDIILLFTKSLTDNRATSFIDYYNKTVLDKETINFGEFKRQWAIQGMKKYIYQDFDNHFQEREQEIIREKDITSFYNKYCRTERNEAAFCCKLFHTILPNEFPPLDNPIRKHFKLQRNDFIESLLIVKKAYELFIRENQVKIKMIRDNLNKPRFKILRVTELSNLRLLDMYYWLKISRNNKF
;
A
#
# COMPACT_ATOMS: atom_id res chain seq x y z
N MET A 1 21.70 -13.00 -8.58
CA MET A 1 20.45 -12.22 -8.45
C MET A 1 19.47 -13.08 -7.68
N ASN A 2 18.98 -12.62 -6.52
CA ASN A 2 18.07 -13.45 -5.70
C ASN A 2 16.66 -13.50 -6.35
N TYR A 3 15.80 -14.41 -5.87
CA TYR A 3 14.47 -14.60 -6.46
C TYR A 3 13.63 -13.31 -6.46
N ILE A 4 13.64 -12.57 -5.34
CA ILE A 4 12.92 -11.30 -5.18
C ILE A 4 13.42 -10.27 -6.20
N ASP A 5 14.73 -10.17 -6.42
CA ASP A 5 15.32 -9.25 -7.40
C ASP A 5 14.81 -9.53 -8.81
N SER A 6 14.83 -10.81 -9.21
CA SER A 6 14.37 -11.24 -10.53
C SER A 6 12.89 -10.90 -10.73
N LYS A 7 12.04 -11.23 -9.74
CA LYS A 7 10.61 -10.94 -9.79
C LYS A 7 10.30 -9.44 -9.73
N ALA A 8 11.05 -8.67 -8.95
CA ALA A 8 10.90 -7.22 -8.91
C ALA A 8 11.20 -6.59 -10.27
N LEU A 9 12.16 -7.11 -11.03
CA LEU A 9 12.42 -6.65 -12.40
C LEU A 9 11.28 -7.00 -13.37
N GLU A 10 10.67 -8.19 -13.25
CA GLU A 10 9.47 -8.54 -14.03
C GLU A 10 8.30 -7.59 -13.72
N VAL A 11 8.04 -7.33 -12.43
CA VAL A 11 6.98 -6.41 -11.99
C VAL A 11 7.27 -4.99 -12.45
N LYS A 12 8.52 -4.51 -12.34
CA LYS A 12 8.95 -3.20 -12.85
C LYS A 12 8.65 -3.05 -14.35
N LYS A 13 8.98 -4.05 -15.17
CA LYS A 13 8.67 -4.02 -16.62
C LYS A 13 7.17 -3.89 -16.87
N GLN A 14 6.35 -4.57 -16.07
CA GLN A 14 4.90 -4.40 -16.16
C GLN A 14 4.47 -2.99 -15.74
N ILE A 15 5.09 -2.39 -14.73
CA ILE A 15 4.82 -1.01 -14.32
C ILE A 15 5.18 -0.01 -15.41
N GLU A 16 6.35 -0.18 -16.03
CA GLU A 16 6.77 0.64 -17.16
C GLU A 16 5.77 0.54 -18.30
N LYS A 17 5.34 -0.67 -18.66
CA LYS A 17 4.31 -0.86 -19.68
C LYS A 17 3.00 -0.17 -19.30
N ASP A 18 2.57 -0.30 -18.04
CA ASP A 18 1.29 0.23 -17.57
C ASP A 18 1.25 1.75 -17.46
N ILE A 19 2.37 2.38 -17.11
CA ILE A 19 2.46 3.82 -16.84
C ILE A 19 2.99 4.55 -18.06
N ASN A 20 3.99 4.03 -18.77
CA ASN A 20 4.58 4.73 -19.93
C ASN A 20 3.65 4.76 -21.14
N THR A 21 2.67 3.85 -21.22
CA THR A 21 1.61 3.91 -22.24
C THR A 21 0.50 4.90 -21.91
N MET A 22 0.44 5.43 -20.69
CA MET A 22 -0.56 6.40 -20.27
C MET A 22 -0.01 7.82 -20.24
N THR A 23 -0.83 8.77 -20.68
CA THR A 23 -0.57 10.20 -20.48
C THR A 23 -0.76 10.58 -19.02
N VAL A 24 -0.25 11.74 -18.60
CA VAL A 24 -0.51 12.23 -17.24
C VAL A 24 -1.99 12.52 -17.08
N GLU A 25 -2.64 13.03 -18.11
CA GLU A 25 -4.07 13.31 -18.18
C GLU A 25 -4.91 12.06 -17.91
N ASP A 26 -4.55 10.90 -18.47
CA ASP A 26 -5.25 9.62 -18.23
C ASP A 26 -5.15 9.20 -16.76
N ILE A 27 -3.97 9.37 -16.15
CA ILE A 27 -3.75 9.09 -14.73
C ILE A 27 -4.63 10.01 -13.89
N ILE A 28 -4.64 11.31 -14.18
CA ILE A 28 -5.44 12.30 -13.46
C ILE A 28 -6.94 12.05 -13.61
N LEU A 29 -7.40 11.55 -14.76
CA LEU A 29 -8.79 11.15 -14.97
C LEU A 29 -9.18 9.98 -14.06
N LEU A 30 -8.29 9.02 -13.82
CA LEU A 30 -8.54 7.93 -12.87
C LEU A 30 -8.77 8.44 -11.44
N PHE A 31 -7.94 9.38 -10.97
CA PHE A 31 -8.11 10.01 -9.65
C PHE A 31 -9.37 10.85 -9.57
N THR A 32 -9.70 11.59 -10.62
CA THR A 32 -10.91 12.44 -10.63
C THR A 32 -12.16 11.59 -10.47
N LYS A 33 -12.24 10.48 -11.19
CA LYS A 33 -13.39 9.57 -11.13
C LYS A 33 -13.45 8.71 -9.87
N SER A 34 -12.42 8.70 -9.03
CA SER A 34 -12.44 7.96 -7.75
C SER A 34 -12.84 8.84 -6.58
N LEU A 35 -12.61 10.15 -6.67
CA LEU A 35 -13.10 11.10 -5.66
C LEU A 35 -14.63 11.27 -5.67
N THR A 36 -15.33 10.74 -6.67
CA THR A 36 -16.80 10.68 -6.69
C THR A 36 -17.37 9.43 -6.01
N ASP A 37 -16.51 8.50 -5.56
CA ASP A 37 -16.92 7.26 -4.88
C ASP A 37 -16.80 7.43 -3.36
N ASN A 38 -17.93 7.36 -2.66
CA ASN A 38 -18.01 7.49 -1.19
C ASN A 38 -17.13 6.48 -0.44
N ARG A 39 -16.94 5.28 -0.99
CA ARG A 39 -16.08 4.28 -0.35
C ARG A 39 -14.62 4.68 -0.46
N ALA A 40 -14.21 5.22 -1.60
CA ALA A 40 -12.84 5.67 -1.82
C ALA A 40 -12.54 6.90 -0.94
N THR A 41 -13.44 7.87 -0.85
CA THR A 41 -13.26 9.05 0.01
C THR A 41 -13.23 8.68 1.49
N SER A 42 -14.14 7.81 1.96
CA SER A 42 -14.13 7.35 3.35
C SER A 42 -12.82 6.66 3.73
N PHE A 43 -12.25 5.86 2.83
CA PHE A 43 -10.96 5.23 3.06
C PHE A 43 -9.80 6.24 3.06
N ILE A 44 -9.83 7.26 2.18
CA ILE A 44 -8.83 8.34 2.16
C ILE A 44 -8.87 9.12 3.48
N ASP A 45 -10.05 9.41 4.01
CA ASP A 45 -10.18 10.10 5.30
C ASP A 45 -9.60 9.28 6.45
N TYR A 46 -9.93 7.97 6.50
CA TYR A 46 -9.33 7.06 7.47
C TYR A 46 -7.80 6.99 7.34
N TYR A 47 -7.30 6.94 6.11
CA TYR A 47 -5.86 6.91 5.82
C TYR A 47 -5.17 8.18 6.31
N ASN A 48 -5.74 9.35 6.01
CA ASN A 48 -5.20 10.63 6.44
C ASN A 48 -5.05 10.68 7.97
N LYS A 49 -6.10 10.28 8.71
CA LYS A 49 -6.08 10.22 10.18
C LYS A 49 -4.98 9.30 10.72
N THR A 50 -4.95 8.06 10.24
CA THR A 50 -4.09 7.03 10.83
C THR A 50 -2.64 7.08 10.37
N VAL A 51 -2.37 7.56 9.14
CA VAL A 51 -1.03 7.54 8.55
C VAL A 51 -0.39 8.93 8.50
N LEU A 52 -1.15 9.96 8.14
CA LEU A 52 -0.59 11.32 7.98
C LEU A 52 -0.67 12.10 9.30
N ASP A 53 -1.83 12.05 9.96
CA ASP A 53 -2.06 12.74 11.24
C ASP A 53 -1.57 11.92 12.44
N LYS A 54 -1.19 10.65 12.20
CA LYS A 54 -0.62 9.72 13.20
C LYS A 54 -1.52 9.54 14.42
N GLU A 55 -2.83 9.57 14.20
CA GLU A 55 -3.80 9.22 15.23
C GLU A 55 -3.60 7.76 15.67
N THR A 56 -3.88 7.47 16.94
CA THR A 56 -3.75 6.12 17.50
C THR A 56 -4.63 5.14 16.74
N ILE A 57 -4.04 4.00 16.35
CA ILE A 57 -4.74 2.95 15.62
C ILE A 57 -5.69 2.21 16.58
N ASN A 58 -6.96 2.15 16.23
CA ASN A 58 -7.89 1.18 16.78
C ASN A 58 -7.89 -0.07 15.90
N PHE A 59 -7.41 -1.23 16.38
CA PHE A 59 -7.23 -2.37 15.49
C PHE A 59 -8.53 -3.02 15.00
N GLY A 60 -9.64 -2.81 15.71
CA GLY A 60 -10.99 -3.18 15.25
C GLY A 60 -11.44 -2.37 14.03
N GLU A 61 -11.26 -1.05 14.06
CA GLU A 61 -11.48 -0.19 12.90
C GLU A 61 -10.47 -0.47 11.79
N PHE A 62 -9.20 -0.61 12.13
CA PHE A 62 -8.11 -0.91 11.20
C PHE A 62 -8.42 -2.13 10.34
N LYS A 63 -8.82 -3.24 10.99
CA LYS A 63 -9.21 -4.47 10.33
C LYS A 63 -10.36 -4.24 9.33
N ARG A 64 -11.35 -3.43 9.71
CA ARG A 64 -12.51 -3.10 8.86
C ARG A 64 -12.12 -2.25 7.66
N GLN A 65 -11.37 -1.17 7.89
CA GLN A 65 -10.98 -0.21 6.86
C GLN A 65 -10.04 -0.84 5.82
N TRP A 66 -9.14 -1.71 6.27
CA TRP A 66 -8.28 -2.50 5.39
C TRP A 66 -8.93 -3.78 4.83
N ALA A 67 -10.20 -4.03 5.14
CA ALA A 67 -10.94 -5.23 4.71
C ALA A 67 -10.23 -6.56 5.02
N ILE A 68 -9.56 -6.64 6.18
CA ILE A 68 -8.81 -7.83 6.61
C ILE A 68 -9.80 -8.91 7.07
N GLN A 69 -9.86 -10.00 6.31
CA GLN A 69 -10.80 -11.11 6.53
C GLN A 69 -10.16 -12.25 7.34
N GLY A 70 -10.97 -12.94 8.14
CA GLY A 70 -10.58 -14.18 8.83
C GLY A 70 -9.65 -14.01 10.04
N MET A 71 -9.15 -12.80 10.34
CA MET A 71 -8.35 -12.56 11.54
C MET A 71 -9.21 -12.71 12.81
N LYS A 72 -8.79 -13.62 13.69
CA LYS A 72 -9.44 -13.92 14.98
C LYS A 72 -9.31 -12.74 15.95
N LYS A 73 -10.32 -12.59 16.83
CA LYS A 73 -10.43 -11.46 17.75
C LYS A 73 -9.25 -11.29 18.71
N TYR A 74 -8.80 -12.39 19.30
CA TYR A 74 -7.69 -12.33 20.25
C TYR A 74 -6.39 -11.80 19.61
N ILE A 75 -6.19 -11.99 18.30
CA ILE A 75 -4.97 -11.51 17.62
C ILE A 75 -4.97 -9.98 17.59
N TYR A 76 -6.04 -9.35 17.09
CA TYR A 76 -6.05 -7.88 17.03
C TYR A 76 -6.14 -7.23 18.41
N GLN A 77 -6.74 -7.90 19.40
CA GLN A 77 -6.71 -7.45 20.79
C GLN A 77 -5.30 -7.50 21.39
N ASP A 78 -4.52 -8.51 21.04
CA ASP A 78 -3.12 -8.60 21.44
C ASP A 78 -2.28 -7.47 20.80
N PHE A 79 -2.59 -7.06 19.57
CA PHE A 79 -2.01 -5.86 18.96
C PHE A 79 -2.48 -4.56 19.62
N ASP A 80 -3.77 -4.44 20.01
CA ASP A 80 -4.27 -3.29 20.77
C ASP A 80 -3.51 -3.14 22.10
N ASN A 81 -3.29 -4.25 22.83
CA ASN A 81 -2.65 -4.25 24.15
C ASN A 81 -1.15 -3.93 24.12
N HIS A 82 -0.47 -4.20 23.01
CA HIS A 82 0.99 -4.07 22.88
C HIS A 82 1.41 -3.13 21.74
N PHE A 83 0.51 -2.22 21.32
CA PHE A 83 0.73 -1.41 20.12
C PHE A 83 2.03 -0.60 20.17
N GLN A 84 2.28 0.11 21.27
CA GLN A 84 3.45 0.98 21.41
C GLN A 84 4.77 0.20 21.32
N GLU A 85 4.87 -0.97 21.96
CA GLU A 85 6.06 -1.83 21.89
C GLU A 85 6.31 -2.29 20.45
N ARG A 86 5.25 -2.75 19.77
CA ARG A 86 5.34 -3.24 18.40
C ARG A 86 5.65 -2.14 17.40
N GLU A 87 5.07 -0.96 17.59
CA GLU A 87 5.37 0.22 16.78
C GLU A 87 6.86 0.57 16.88
N GLN A 88 7.42 0.62 18.10
CA GLN A 88 8.84 0.87 18.31
C GLN A 88 9.73 -0.21 17.68
N GLU A 89 9.36 -1.49 17.79
CA GLU A 89 10.07 -2.58 17.11
C GLU A 89 10.04 -2.42 15.59
N ILE A 90 8.87 -2.10 15.01
CA ILE A 90 8.73 -1.89 13.55
C ILE A 90 9.62 -0.72 13.09
N ILE A 91 9.60 0.40 13.81
CA ILE A 91 10.40 1.59 13.48
C ILE A 91 11.90 1.29 13.57
N ARG A 92 12.32 0.55 14.60
CA ARG A 92 13.72 0.26 14.88
C ARG A 92 14.29 -0.79 13.92
N GLU A 93 13.62 -1.93 13.79
CA GLU A 93 14.16 -3.08 13.06
C GLU A 93 13.86 -3.01 11.56
N LYS A 94 12.68 -2.47 11.19
CA LYS A 94 12.20 -2.38 9.80
C LYS A 94 12.20 -3.71 9.03
N ASP A 95 12.30 -4.83 9.75
CA ASP A 95 12.32 -6.19 9.20
C ASP A 95 10.93 -6.83 9.31
N ILE A 96 10.14 -6.68 8.25
CA ILE A 96 8.81 -7.28 8.18
C ILE A 96 8.84 -8.81 8.22
N THR A 97 9.91 -9.44 7.72
CA THR A 97 10.00 -10.91 7.69
C THR A 97 10.18 -11.43 9.11
N SER A 98 11.10 -10.84 9.87
CA SER A 98 11.32 -11.17 11.28
C SER A 98 10.06 -10.89 12.10
N PHE A 99 9.47 -9.69 11.96
CA PHE A 99 8.24 -9.32 12.67
C PHE A 99 7.08 -10.25 12.35
N TYR A 100 6.89 -10.59 11.07
CA TYR A 100 5.85 -11.53 10.63
C TYR A 100 6.04 -12.90 11.28
N ASN A 101 7.25 -13.44 11.26
CA ASN A 101 7.54 -14.74 11.86
C ASN A 101 7.30 -14.74 13.38
N LYS A 102 7.57 -13.62 14.05
CA LYS A 102 7.44 -13.46 15.50
C LYS A 102 5.98 -13.30 15.95
N TYR A 103 5.19 -12.50 15.24
CA TYR A 103 3.86 -12.05 15.73
C TYR A 103 2.67 -12.40 14.84
N CYS A 104 2.89 -12.70 13.56
CA CYS A 104 1.82 -12.78 12.55
C CYS A 104 1.82 -14.08 11.76
N ARG A 105 2.66 -15.06 12.11
CA ARG A 105 2.70 -16.36 11.42
C ARG A 105 1.79 -17.39 12.09
N THR A 106 1.09 -17.01 13.14
CA THR A 106 0.31 -17.91 13.99
C THR A 106 -0.94 -18.42 13.28
N GLU A 107 -1.57 -17.63 12.42
CA GLU A 107 -2.82 -17.99 11.74
C GLU A 107 -2.86 -17.57 10.26
N ARG A 108 -3.77 -18.18 9.51
CA ARG A 108 -4.04 -17.83 8.11
C ARG A 108 -4.55 -16.38 8.00
N ASN A 109 -4.05 -15.63 7.02
CA ASN A 109 -4.40 -14.23 6.67
C ASN A 109 -3.79 -13.11 7.53
N GLU A 110 -2.93 -13.42 8.51
CA GLU A 110 -2.20 -12.42 9.30
C GLU A 110 -1.09 -11.72 8.49
N ALA A 111 -0.61 -12.31 7.40
CA ALA A 111 0.40 -11.68 6.54
C ALA A 111 -0.12 -10.39 5.89
N ALA A 112 -1.38 -10.37 5.43
CA ALA A 112 -2.00 -9.16 4.89
C ALA A 112 -2.10 -8.07 5.96
N PHE A 113 -2.52 -8.45 7.19
CA PHE A 113 -2.54 -7.56 8.34
C PHE A 113 -1.16 -6.96 8.62
N CYS A 114 -0.13 -7.81 8.68
CA CYS A 114 1.25 -7.39 8.89
C CYS A 114 1.71 -6.36 7.84
N CYS A 115 1.43 -6.61 6.56
CA CYS A 115 1.74 -5.66 5.49
C CYS A 115 1.05 -4.30 5.68
N LYS A 116 -0.25 -4.31 6.03
CA LYS A 116 -0.98 -3.05 6.29
C LYS A 116 -0.44 -2.30 7.49
N LEU A 117 -0.05 -3.03 8.54
CA LEU A 117 0.49 -2.44 9.77
C LEU A 117 1.84 -1.77 9.48
N PHE A 118 2.74 -2.48 8.78
CA PHE A 118 4.01 -1.92 8.33
C PHE A 118 3.81 -0.70 7.43
N HIS A 119 2.84 -0.72 6.51
CA HIS A 119 2.53 0.46 5.71
C HIS A 119 2.02 1.63 6.56
N THR A 120 1.21 1.35 7.59
CA THR A 120 0.61 2.40 8.42
C THR A 120 1.68 3.10 9.27
N ILE A 121 2.63 2.33 9.81
CA ILE A 121 3.73 2.85 10.64
C ILE A 121 4.88 3.42 9.78
N LEU A 122 5.20 2.77 8.65
CA LEU A 122 6.29 3.13 7.74
C LEU A 122 5.78 3.36 6.29
N PRO A 123 4.90 4.35 6.05
CA PRO A 123 4.25 4.58 4.76
C PRO A 123 5.20 5.01 3.63
N ASN A 124 6.39 5.47 4.02
CA ASN A 124 7.47 5.84 3.11
C ASN A 124 8.34 4.66 2.68
N GLU A 125 8.21 3.50 3.35
CA GLU A 125 9.11 2.35 3.15
C GLU A 125 8.38 1.10 2.69
N PHE A 126 7.10 0.93 3.05
CA PHE A 126 6.32 -0.24 2.68
C PHE A 126 5.05 0.19 1.96
N PRO A 127 4.69 -0.39 0.80
CA PRO A 127 3.35 -0.23 0.25
C PRO A 127 2.34 -1.07 1.05
N PRO A 128 1.05 -0.72 1.06
CA PRO A 128 0.06 -1.53 1.76
C PRO A 128 -0.20 -2.87 1.05
N LEU A 129 -0.04 -2.94 -0.28
CA LEU A 129 -0.27 -4.12 -1.14
C LEU A 129 -1.63 -4.83 -0.93
N ASP A 130 -2.49 -4.79 -1.93
CA ASP A 130 -3.75 -5.54 -1.91
C ASP A 130 -3.75 -6.77 -2.84
N ASN A 131 -4.64 -7.73 -2.57
CA ASN A 131 -4.81 -8.93 -3.40
C ASN A 131 -5.05 -8.62 -4.89
N PRO A 132 -5.85 -7.60 -5.28
CA PRO A 132 -5.99 -7.25 -6.70
C PRO A 132 -4.68 -6.78 -7.33
N ILE A 133 -3.83 -6.06 -6.60
CA ILE A 133 -2.49 -5.64 -7.06
C ILE A 133 -1.59 -6.87 -7.22
N ARG A 134 -1.59 -7.78 -6.23
CA ARG A 134 -0.87 -9.08 -6.33
C ARG A 134 -1.31 -9.87 -7.56
N LYS A 135 -2.63 -9.93 -7.82
CA LYS A 135 -3.19 -10.62 -8.99
C LYS A 135 -2.74 -9.97 -10.29
N HIS A 136 -2.79 -8.63 -10.39
CA HIS A 136 -2.32 -7.88 -11.55
C HIS A 136 -0.86 -8.20 -11.88
N PHE A 137 0.00 -8.28 -10.87
CA PHE A 137 1.41 -8.64 -11.03
C PHE A 137 1.69 -10.15 -11.05
N LYS A 138 0.66 -11.00 -11.07
CA LYS A 138 0.77 -12.47 -11.11
C LYS A 138 1.53 -13.08 -9.91
N LEU A 139 1.48 -12.41 -8.75
CA LEU A 139 2.16 -12.82 -7.51
C LEU A 139 1.26 -13.66 -6.58
N GLN A 140 0.20 -14.27 -7.11
CA GLN A 140 -0.76 -15.03 -6.29
C GLN A 140 -0.19 -16.35 -5.76
N ARG A 141 0.85 -16.88 -6.44
CA ARG A 141 1.55 -18.10 -6.03
C ARG A 141 2.64 -17.84 -4.99
N ASN A 142 3.05 -16.59 -4.83
CA ASN A 142 3.98 -16.16 -3.80
C ASN A 142 3.26 -16.00 -2.47
N ASP A 143 3.98 -16.18 -1.36
CA ASP A 143 3.45 -15.77 -0.07
C ASP A 143 3.26 -14.24 -0.03
N PHE A 144 2.44 -13.76 0.91
CA PHE A 144 2.05 -12.35 0.92
C PHE A 144 3.23 -11.43 1.27
N ILE A 145 4.12 -11.85 2.17
CA ILE A 145 5.29 -11.06 2.58
C ILE A 145 6.30 -10.99 1.41
N GLU A 146 6.56 -12.12 0.74
CA GLU A 146 7.38 -12.14 -0.46
C GLU A 146 6.77 -11.27 -1.57
N SER A 147 5.46 -11.36 -1.80
CA SER A 147 4.76 -10.48 -2.74
C SER A 147 4.97 -9.00 -2.41
N LEU A 148 4.90 -8.63 -1.12
CA LEU A 148 5.16 -7.27 -0.66
C LEU A 148 6.57 -6.83 -0.99
N LEU A 149 7.57 -7.64 -0.65
CA LEU A 149 8.97 -7.29 -0.88
C LEU A 149 9.28 -7.15 -2.38
N ILE A 150 8.70 -8.00 -3.22
CA ILE A 150 8.78 -7.90 -4.69
C ILE A 150 8.18 -6.57 -5.17
N VAL A 151 6.95 -6.23 -4.75
CA VAL A 151 6.27 -5.01 -5.19
C VAL A 151 6.95 -3.76 -4.68
N LYS A 152 7.36 -3.73 -3.40
CA LYS A 152 8.15 -2.64 -2.81
C LYS A 152 9.37 -2.36 -3.66
N LYS A 153 10.19 -3.39 -3.92
CA LYS A 153 11.42 -3.25 -4.69
C LYS A 153 11.15 -2.80 -6.13
N ALA A 154 10.13 -3.34 -6.78
CA ALA A 154 9.74 -2.93 -8.12
C ALA A 154 9.33 -1.45 -8.18
N TYR A 155 8.57 -0.99 -7.18
CA TYR A 155 8.17 0.42 -7.06
C TYR A 155 9.38 1.32 -6.84
N GLU A 156 10.29 0.98 -5.93
CA GLU A 156 11.53 1.73 -5.67
C GLU A 156 12.37 1.88 -6.95
N LEU A 157 12.57 0.78 -7.68
CA LEU A 157 13.31 0.79 -8.95
C LEU A 157 12.64 1.67 -10.00
N PHE A 158 11.32 1.54 -10.17
CA PHE A 158 10.56 2.35 -11.12
C PHE A 158 10.63 3.85 -10.78
N ILE A 159 10.38 4.21 -9.52
CA ILE A 159 10.38 5.60 -9.05
C ILE A 159 11.75 6.23 -9.25
N ARG A 160 12.83 5.52 -8.92
CA ARG A 160 14.21 5.99 -9.07
C ARG A 160 14.52 6.37 -10.52
N GLU A 161 14.02 5.61 -11.48
CA GLU A 161 14.28 5.80 -12.91
C GLU A 161 13.28 6.74 -13.60
N ASN A 162 12.15 7.05 -12.96
CA ASN A 162 11.05 7.82 -13.56
C ASN A 162 10.66 9.06 -12.71
N GLN A 163 11.63 9.69 -12.05
CA GLN A 163 11.39 10.82 -11.13
C GLN A 163 10.62 11.96 -11.78
N VAL A 164 10.93 12.31 -13.03
CA VAL A 164 10.24 13.38 -13.78
C VAL A 164 8.75 13.07 -13.93
N LYS A 165 8.40 11.86 -14.35
CA LYS A 165 7.00 11.45 -14.54
C LYS A 165 6.24 11.43 -13.22
N ILE A 166 6.86 10.91 -12.16
CA ILE A 166 6.28 10.92 -10.81
C ILE A 166 6.03 12.35 -10.32
N LYS A 167 6.98 13.25 -10.55
CA LYS A 167 6.82 14.69 -10.23
C LYS A 167 5.65 15.31 -11.00
N MET A 168 5.53 15.06 -12.31
CA MET A 168 4.41 15.58 -13.11
C MET A 168 3.04 15.10 -12.62
N ILE A 169 2.93 13.83 -12.21
CA ILE A 169 1.70 13.29 -11.61
C ILE A 169 1.41 14.01 -10.30
N ARG A 170 2.41 14.14 -9.43
CA ARG A 170 2.32 14.81 -8.13
C ARG A 170 1.87 16.26 -8.26
N ASP A 171 2.49 17.02 -9.15
CA ASP A 171 2.18 18.44 -9.38
C ASP A 171 0.73 18.61 -9.86
N ASN A 172 0.21 17.69 -10.68
CA ASN A 172 -1.18 17.70 -11.11
C ASN A 172 -2.17 17.30 -10.02
N LEU A 173 -1.78 16.39 -9.13
CA LEU A 173 -2.58 16.00 -7.97
C LEU A 173 -2.48 16.98 -6.80
N ASN A 174 -1.56 17.95 -6.84
CA ASN A 174 -1.47 19.03 -5.85
C ASN A 174 -2.44 20.21 -6.14
N LYS A 175 -3.38 20.03 -7.07
CA LYS A 175 -4.39 21.05 -7.39
C LYS A 175 -5.54 21.04 -6.37
N PRO A 176 -6.25 22.17 -6.12
CA PRO A 176 -7.29 22.26 -5.09
C PRO A 176 -8.37 21.17 -5.14
N ARG A 177 -8.76 20.73 -6.34
CA ARG A 177 -9.75 19.65 -6.52
C ARG A 177 -9.36 18.30 -5.93
N PHE A 178 -8.07 18.10 -5.63
CA PHE A 178 -7.51 16.87 -5.07
C PHE A 178 -7.01 17.05 -3.63
N LYS A 179 -7.38 18.15 -2.96
CA LYS A 179 -6.89 18.50 -1.61
C LYS A 179 -7.01 17.37 -0.60
N ILE A 180 -8.09 16.57 -0.67
CA ILE A 180 -8.31 15.41 0.22
C ILE A 180 -7.21 14.35 0.13
N LEU A 181 -6.51 14.25 -1.00
CA LEU A 181 -5.42 13.29 -1.18
C LEU A 181 -4.14 13.68 -0.42
N ARG A 182 -4.00 14.96 -0.03
CA ARG A 182 -2.81 15.49 0.67
C ARG A 182 -1.50 15.05 0.02
N VAL A 183 -1.43 15.11 -1.31
CA VAL A 183 -0.36 14.44 -2.08
C VAL A 183 1.03 14.92 -1.67
N THR A 184 1.21 16.17 -1.26
CA THR A 184 2.48 16.71 -0.74
C THR A 184 3.07 15.91 0.43
N GLU A 185 2.22 15.23 1.20
CA GLU A 185 2.60 14.44 2.37
C GLU A 185 2.73 12.94 2.04
N LEU A 186 2.29 12.52 0.84
CA LEU A 186 2.37 11.13 0.41
C LEU A 186 3.74 10.75 -0.16
N SER A 187 4.22 9.58 0.21
CA SER A 187 5.39 8.95 -0.42
C SER A 187 5.15 8.63 -1.90
N ASN A 188 6.23 8.54 -2.68
CA ASN A 188 6.13 8.09 -4.08
C ASN A 188 5.65 6.63 -4.17
N LEU A 189 6.02 5.79 -3.21
CA LEU A 189 5.51 4.41 -3.09
C LEU A 189 3.99 4.42 -2.95
N ARG A 190 3.46 5.27 -2.06
CA ARG A 190 2.02 5.36 -1.82
C ARG A 190 1.29 5.90 -3.04
N LEU A 191 1.82 6.94 -3.69
CA LEU A 191 1.22 7.47 -4.91
C LEU A 191 1.08 6.39 -6.00
N LEU A 192 2.12 5.57 -6.17
CA LEU A 192 2.13 4.48 -7.15
C LEU A 192 1.14 3.36 -6.77
N ASP A 193 1.11 2.97 -5.50
CA ASP A 193 0.14 1.99 -4.98
C ASP A 193 -1.30 2.46 -5.14
N MET A 194 -1.58 3.74 -4.83
CA MET A 194 -2.90 4.37 -5.04
C MET A 194 -3.33 4.32 -6.49
N TYR A 195 -2.43 4.66 -7.42
CA TYR A 195 -2.72 4.54 -8.85
C TYR A 195 -3.14 3.11 -9.23
N TYR A 196 -2.41 2.10 -8.76
CA TYR A 196 -2.74 0.70 -9.04
C TYR A 196 -4.04 0.26 -8.40
N TRP A 197 -4.27 0.63 -7.14
CA TRP A 197 -5.51 0.35 -6.45
C TRP A 197 -6.70 0.93 -7.22
N LEU A 198 -6.60 2.18 -7.67
CA LEU A 198 -7.64 2.85 -8.47
C LEU A 198 -7.84 2.20 -9.85
N LYS A 199 -6.75 1.90 -10.55
CA LYS A 199 -6.80 1.27 -11.88
C LYS A 199 -7.46 -0.10 -11.83
N ILE A 200 -7.13 -0.91 -10.83
CA ILE A 200 -7.59 -2.30 -10.73
C ILE A 200 -8.97 -2.41 -10.10
N SER A 201 -9.30 -1.57 -9.10
CA SER A 201 -10.62 -1.60 -8.44
C SER A 201 -11.75 -1.19 -9.39
N ARG A 202 -11.47 -0.40 -10.42
CA ARG A 202 -12.46 -0.08 -11.47
C ARG A 202 -12.70 -1.22 -12.45
N ASN A 203 -11.69 -2.05 -12.71
CA ASN A 203 -11.78 -3.18 -13.63
C ASN A 203 -12.42 -4.41 -12.98
N ASN A 204 -12.36 -4.50 -11.66
CA ASN A 204 -13.08 -5.49 -10.87
C ASN A 204 -14.29 -4.82 -10.22
N LYS A 205 -15.39 -4.65 -10.97
CA LYS A 205 -16.69 -4.40 -10.34
C LYS A 205 -16.96 -5.60 -9.42
N PHE A 206 -16.90 -5.37 -8.11
CA PHE A 206 -17.38 -6.32 -7.11
C PHE A 206 -18.91 -6.32 -7.10
#